data_AF-A0A1Q9NTR8-F1
#
_entry.id   AF-A0A1Q9NTR8-F1
#
_cell.length_a   1.000
_cell.length_b   1.000
_cell.length_c   1.000
_cell.angle_alpha   90.00
_cell.angle_beta   90.00
_cell.angle_gamma   90.00
#
_symmetry.space_group_name_H-M   'P 1'
#
loop_
_entity.id
_entity.type
_entity.pdbx_description
1 polymer ?
#
loop_
_entity_poly.entity_id
_entity_poly.type
_entity_poly.pdbx_seq_one_letter_code
_entity_poly.pdbx_strand_id
1 'polypeptide(L)'
;MQRDFEDISSSIIDDNIIGSITASLLNFSSITGLDEGNIDTITMGDRKLNYFYDDNFIVCLETTKKVKDKLIRKVLKNIHNSFLFRFISFLKSNKVIDTEIFSSFEDKIF
;
A
#
# COMPACT_ATOMS: atom_id res chain seq x y z
N MET A 1 -21.44 -20.07 -14.22
CA MET A 1 -21.07 -20.32 -12.81
C MET A 1 -20.27 -19.14 -12.32
N GLN A 2 -20.98 -18.19 -11.72
CA GLN A 2 -20.45 -17.01 -11.05
C GLN A 2 -20.01 -17.49 -9.67
N ARG A 3 -18.72 -17.37 -9.33
CA ARG A 3 -18.29 -17.64 -7.95
C ARG A 3 -18.60 -16.39 -7.15
N ASP A 4 -19.62 -16.51 -6.31
CA ASP A 4 -19.94 -15.54 -5.29
C ASP A 4 -18.69 -15.32 -4.42
N PHE A 5 -18.32 -14.06 -4.26
CA PHE A 5 -17.18 -13.61 -3.45
C PHE A 5 -17.53 -13.48 -1.96
N GLU A 6 -18.61 -14.14 -1.52
CA GLU A 6 -19.05 -14.11 -0.13
C GLU A 6 -18.65 -15.40 0.59
N ASP A 7 -18.25 -15.23 1.85
CA ASP A 7 -17.73 -16.22 2.79
C ASP A 7 -16.26 -16.67 2.65
N ILE A 8 -15.37 -15.70 2.53
CA ILE A 8 -14.20 -15.75 3.42
C ILE A 8 -14.61 -14.96 4.66
N SER A 9 -14.81 -15.69 5.77
CA SER A 9 -14.87 -15.15 7.13
C SER A 9 -13.66 -14.24 7.35
N SER A 10 -13.78 -12.96 6.97
CA SER A 10 -12.89 -11.92 7.43
C SER A 10 -13.28 -11.74 8.88
N SER A 11 -12.54 -12.39 9.78
CA SER A 11 -12.47 -11.94 11.17
C SER A 11 -12.31 -10.42 11.10
N ILE A 12 -13.36 -9.71 11.52
CA ILE A 12 -13.52 -8.26 11.43
C ILE A 12 -12.17 -7.65 11.81
N ILE A 13 -11.42 -7.16 10.80
CA ILE A 13 -10.23 -6.38 11.08
C ILE A 13 -10.81 -5.07 11.59
N ASP A 14 -10.80 -4.91 12.92
CA ASP A 14 -11.36 -3.77 13.62
C ASP A 14 -10.82 -2.47 13.01
N ASP A 15 -11.71 -1.54 12.68
CA ASP A 15 -11.35 -0.23 12.13
C ASP A 15 -10.36 0.50 13.06
N ASN A 16 -10.40 0.21 14.37
CA ASN A 16 -9.43 0.71 15.33
C ASN A 16 -8.03 0.14 15.13
N ILE A 17 -7.91 -1.12 14.69
CA ILE A 17 -6.62 -1.76 14.36
C ILE A 17 -6.06 -1.15 13.08
N ILE A 18 -6.88 -0.96 12.04
CA ILE A 18 -6.46 -0.29 10.79
C ILE A 18 -6.07 1.15 11.06
N GLY A 19 -6.87 1.89 11.84
CA GLY A 19 -6.61 3.26 12.22
C GLY A 19 -5.33 3.41 13.04
N SER A 20 -5.10 2.49 13.98
CA SER A 20 -3.86 2.47 14.80
C SER A 20 -2.63 2.11 13.98
N ILE A 21 -2.73 1.15 13.05
CA ILE A 21 -1.66 0.78 12.13
C ILE A 21 -1.36 1.96 11.20
N THR A 22 -2.38 2.61 10.65
CA THR A 22 -2.24 3.76 9.74
C THR A 22 -1.64 4.95 10.46
N ALA A 23 -2.12 5.29 11.66
CA ALA A 23 -1.55 6.36 12.47
C ALA A 23 -0.09 6.06 12.87
N SER A 24 0.23 4.80 13.19
CA SER A 24 1.60 4.38 13.47
C SER A 24 2.49 4.47 12.23
N LEU A 25 1.98 4.11 11.05
CA LEU A 25 2.68 4.25 9.77
C LEU A 25 2.87 5.72 9.38
N LEU A 26 1.89 6.59 9.65
CA LEU A 26 1.99 8.03 9.41
C LEU A 26 2.97 8.70 10.37
N ASN A 27 2.91 8.41 11.67
CA ASN A 27 3.92 8.90 12.62
C ASN A 27 5.30 8.35 12.29
N PHE A 28 5.38 7.09 11.88
CA PHE A 28 6.63 6.49 11.46
C PHE A 28 7.15 7.20 10.20
N SER A 29 6.28 7.49 9.22
CA SER A 29 6.66 8.20 8.00
C SER A 29 7.18 9.61 8.23
N SER A 30 6.60 10.33 9.19
CA SER A 30 7.01 11.69 9.54
C SER A 30 8.32 11.70 10.34
N ILE A 31 8.61 10.63 11.09
CA ILE A 31 9.83 10.48 11.89
C ILE A 31 10.99 9.94 11.05
N THR A 32 10.75 8.99 10.15
CA THR A 32 11.82 8.37 9.35
C THR A 32 12.18 9.17 8.11
N GLY A 33 11.35 10.14 7.70
CA GLY A 33 11.48 10.82 6.42
C GLY A 33 11.32 9.78 5.31
N LEU A 34 10.08 9.47 4.93
CA LEU A 34 9.86 8.61 3.76
C LEU A 34 10.43 9.30 2.52
N ASP A 35 11.63 8.89 2.12
CA ASP A 35 12.17 9.26 0.82
C ASP A 35 11.33 8.55 -0.24
N GLU A 36 10.60 9.34 -1.01
CA GLU A 36 9.82 8.86 -2.14
C GLU A 36 10.70 8.02 -3.08
N GLY A 37 10.21 6.84 -3.47
CA GLY A 37 10.94 5.92 -4.34
C GLY A 37 11.92 4.97 -3.62
N ASN A 38 12.06 5.08 -2.29
CA ASN A 38 12.89 4.19 -1.49
C ASN A 38 12.10 3.05 -0.82
N ILE A 39 12.81 1.93 -0.62
CA ILE A 39 12.29 0.75 0.09
C ILE A 39 13.10 0.59 1.36
N ASP A 40 12.37 0.63 2.47
CA ASP A 40 12.90 0.49 3.82
C ASP A 40 12.29 -0.72 4.53
N THR A 41 12.82 -1.02 5.71
CA THR A 41 12.50 -2.27 6.41
C THR A 41 12.49 -2.12 7.93
N ILE A 42 11.43 -2.60 8.56
CA ILE A 42 11.36 -2.80 10.01
C ILE A 42 11.65 -4.28 10.29
N THR A 43 12.65 -4.56 11.13
CA THR A 43 13.01 -5.93 11.51
C THR A 43 12.28 -6.34 12.78
N MET A 44 11.61 -7.49 12.77
CA MET A 44 10.77 -8.01 13.86
C MET A 44 11.10 -9.47 14.12
N GLY A 45 12.04 -9.76 15.03
CA GLY A 45 12.47 -11.14 15.29
C GLY A 45 13.02 -11.81 14.02
N ASP A 46 12.43 -12.93 13.59
CA ASP A 46 12.82 -13.64 12.36
C ASP A 46 12.15 -13.12 11.08
N ARG A 47 11.40 -12.03 11.22
CA ARG A 47 10.59 -11.43 10.15
C ARG A 47 11.04 -9.99 9.87
N LYS A 48 10.61 -9.50 8.73
CA LYS A 48 10.90 -8.16 8.21
C LYS A 48 9.62 -7.62 7.58
N LEU A 49 9.17 -6.45 8.02
CA LEU A 49 8.15 -5.68 7.32
C LEU A 49 8.87 -4.72 6.38
N ASN A 50 8.81 -4.99 5.07
CA ASN A 50 9.37 -4.13 4.05
C ASN A 50 8.27 -3.20 3.56
N TYR A 51 8.58 -1.94 3.34
CA TYR A 51 7.60 -0.99 2.85
C TYR A 51 8.20 -0.12 1.73
N PHE A 52 7.35 0.21 0.76
CA PHE A 52 7.68 1.05 -0.38
C PHE A 52 6.69 2.20 -0.41
N TYR A 53 7.19 3.42 -0.25
CA TYR A 53 6.38 4.64 -0.35
C TYR A 53 6.76 5.39 -1.62
N ASP A 54 5.77 5.54 -2.48
CA ASP A 54 5.91 6.23 -3.76
C ASP A 54 4.54 6.69 -4.23
N ASP A 55 4.44 7.84 -4.88
CA ASP A 55 3.21 8.29 -5.52
C ASP A 55 2.01 8.42 -4.55
N ASN A 56 2.23 8.84 -3.30
CA ASN A 56 1.24 8.89 -2.21
C ASN A 56 0.63 7.52 -1.82
N PHE A 57 1.25 6.41 -2.26
CA PHE A 57 0.89 5.06 -1.86
C PHE A 57 1.99 4.41 -1.04
N ILE A 58 1.58 3.70 0.00
CA ILE A 58 2.47 2.81 0.73
C ILE A 58 2.09 1.35 0.49
N VAL A 59 3.06 0.56 0.04
CA VAL A 59 2.91 -0.89 -0.10
C VAL A 59 3.76 -1.57 0.96
N CYS A 60 3.12 -2.36 1.81
CA CYS A 60 3.77 -3.13 2.87
C CYS A 60 3.83 -4.62 2.51
N LEU A 61 4.97 -5.26 2.74
CA LEU A 61 5.20 -6.70 2.52
C LEU A 61 6.00 -7.30 3.68
N GLU A 62 5.33 -8.13 4.48
CA GLU A 62 5.99 -8.94 5.49
C GLU A 62 6.70 -10.14 4.85
N THR A 63 7.92 -10.40 5.28
CA THR A 63 8.75 -11.51 4.80
C THR A 63 9.53 -12.14 5.95
N THR A 64 9.98 -13.38 5.78
CA THR A 64 11.01 -13.95 6.66
C THR A 64 12.39 -13.40 6.27
N LYS A 65 13.34 -13.40 7.21
CA LYS A 65 14.73 -12.98 6.95
C LYS A 65 15.45 -13.77 5.83
N LYS A 66 14.91 -14.93 5.41
CA LYS A 66 15.49 -15.80 4.37
C LYS A 66 15.25 -15.29 2.95
N VAL A 67 14.27 -14.41 2.74
CA VAL A 67 13.93 -13.90 1.41
C VAL A 67 15.00 -12.92 0.96
N LYS A 68 15.49 -13.07 -0.29
CA LYS A 68 16.51 -12.18 -0.85
C LYS A 68 15.94 -10.78 -1.10
N ASP A 69 16.62 -9.75 -0.61
CA ASP A 69 16.25 -8.34 -0.77
C ASP A 69 15.91 -7.94 -2.21
N LYS A 70 16.68 -8.41 -3.20
CA LYS A 70 16.41 -8.14 -4.62
C LYS A 70 15.02 -8.62 -5.08
N LEU A 71 14.58 -9.76 -4.56
CA LEU A 71 13.25 -10.29 -4.87
C LEU A 71 12.17 -9.45 -4.19
N ILE A 72 12.36 -9.10 -2.92
CA ILE A 72 11.46 -8.24 -2.14
C ILE A 72 11.23 -6.91 -2.88
N ARG A 73 12.32 -6.24 -3.27
CA ARG A 73 12.26 -4.96 -3.99
C ARG A 73 11.51 -5.07 -5.33
N LYS A 74 11.75 -6.14 -6.08
CA LYS A 74 11.03 -6.40 -7.35
C LYS A 74 9.54 -6.60 -7.10
N VAL A 75 9.17 -7.37 -6.08
CA VAL A 75 7.76 -7.66 -5.76
C VAL A 75 7.05 -6.38 -5.30
N LEU A 76 7.63 -5.61 -4.38
CA LEU A 76 7.05 -4.35 -3.89
C LEU A 76 6.79 -3.36 -5.03
N LYS A 77 7.79 -3.12 -5.89
CA LYS A 77 7.64 -2.22 -7.05
C LYS A 77 6.58 -2.71 -8.03
N ASN A 78 6.51 -4.01 -8.28
CA ASN A 78 5.50 -4.58 -9.17
C ASN A 78 4.08 -4.43 -8.60
N ILE A 79 3.90 -4.65 -7.30
CA ILE A 79 2.60 -4.48 -6.63
C ILE A 79 2.18 -3.01 -6.71
N HIS A 80 3.07 -2.08 -6.35
CA HIS A 80 2.82 -0.65 -6.42
C HIS A 80 2.44 -0.19 -7.83
N ASN A 81 3.29 -0.46 -8.83
CA ASN A 81 3.03 -0.07 -10.21
C ASN A 81 1.72 -0.65 -10.75
N SER A 82 1.45 -1.92 -10.45
CA SER A 82 0.20 -2.57 -10.91
C SER A 82 -1.02 -2.00 -10.22
N PHE A 83 -0.92 -1.67 -8.93
CA PHE A 83 -2.01 -1.06 -8.18
C PHE A 83 -2.27 0.36 -8.68
N LEU A 84 -1.23 1.19 -8.75
CA LEU A 84 -1.31 2.58 -9.21
C LEU A 84 -1.93 2.65 -10.61
N PHE A 85 -1.46 1.84 -11.55
CA PHE A 85 -2.01 1.80 -12.90
C PHE A 85 -3.52 1.50 -12.92
N ARG A 86 -3.94 0.48 -12.16
CA ARG A 86 -5.36 0.09 -12.09
C ARG A 86 -6.20 1.14 -11.38
N PHE A 87 -5.69 1.70 -10.29
CA PHE A 87 -6.36 2.73 -9.50
C PHE A 87 -6.58 3.98 -10.34
N ILE A 88 -5.52 4.55 -10.94
CA ILE A 88 -5.64 5.73 -11.81
C ILE A 88 -6.54 5.45 -13.01
N SER A 89 -6.43 4.28 -13.65
CA SER A 89 -7.32 3.91 -14.77
C SER A 89 -8.79 3.86 -14.34
N PHE A 90 -9.06 3.29 -13.16
CA PHE A 90 -10.39 3.28 -12.58
C PHE A 90 -10.88 4.71 -12.34
N LEU A 91 -10.05 5.58 -11.76
CA LEU A 91 -10.43 6.97 -11.50
C LEU A 91 -10.78 7.72 -12.79
N LYS A 92 -9.93 7.65 -13.82
CA LYS A 92 -10.17 8.31 -15.12
C LYS A 92 -11.44 7.83 -15.82
N SER A 93 -11.77 6.53 -15.68
CA SER A 93 -12.95 5.94 -16.31
C SER A 93 -14.27 6.31 -15.61
N ASN A 94 -14.22 6.63 -14.31
CA ASN A 94 -15.38 6.96 -13.50
C ASN A 94 -15.46 8.47 -13.30
N LYS A 95 -16.21 9.16 -14.18
CA LYS A 95 -16.43 10.62 -14.16
C LYS A 95 -17.16 11.17 -12.91
N VAL A 96 -17.54 10.31 -11.97
CA VAL A 96 -18.35 10.64 -10.77
C VAL A 96 -17.48 10.71 -9.50
N ILE A 97 -16.17 10.58 -9.64
CA ILE A 97 -15.27 10.60 -8.50
C ILE A 97 -15.10 12.04 -8.02
N ASP A 98 -15.36 12.23 -6.73
CA ASP A 98 -15.11 13.47 -6.03
C ASP A 98 -13.61 13.77 -6.02
N THR A 99 -13.20 14.71 -6.87
CA THR A 99 -11.80 15.11 -7.03
C THR A 99 -11.27 15.84 -5.81
N GLU A 100 -12.12 16.38 -4.91
CA GLU A 100 -11.65 16.96 -3.65
C GLU A 100 -11.06 15.88 -2.74
N ILE A 101 -11.74 14.72 -2.65
CA ILE A 101 -11.28 13.57 -1.84
C ILE A 101 -9.96 12.99 -2.38
N PHE A 102 -9.78 13.02 -3.70
CA PHE A 102 -8.59 12.48 -4.38
C PHE A 102 -7.65 13.57 -4.91
N SER A 103 -7.68 14.76 -4.32
CA SER A 103 -6.88 15.92 -4.76
C SER A 103 -5.37 15.63 -4.85
N SER A 104 -4.83 14.77 -3.97
CA SER A 104 -3.44 14.30 -4.03
C SER A 104 -3.07 13.52 -5.31
N PHE A 105 -4.04 13.21 -6.17
CA PHE A 105 -3.89 12.49 -7.43
C PHE A 105 -4.36 13.29 -8.65
N GLU A 106 -4.72 14.55 -8.49
CA GLU A 106 -5.33 15.38 -9.55
C GLU A 106 -4.46 15.39 -10.83
N ASP A 107 -3.16 15.65 -10.69
CA ASP A 107 -2.18 15.66 -11.80
C ASP A 107 -2.05 14.32 -12.54
N LYS A 108 -2.44 13.21 -11.90
CA LYS A 108 -2.38 11.87 -12.52
C LYS A 108 -3.70 11.49 -13.18
N ILE A 109 -4.80 12.09 -12.75
CA ILE A 109 -6.15 11.82 -13.27
C ILE A 109 -6.40 12.66 -14.52
N PHE A 110 -6.10 13.96 -14.49
CA PHE A 110 -6.27 14.89 -15.60
C PHE A 110 -5.01 15.01 -16.48
#